data_AF-A0A8T5PWP1-F1
#
_entry.id   AF-A0A8T5PWP1-F1
#
_cell.length_a   1.000
_cell.length_b   1.000
_cell.length_c   1.000
_cell.angle_alpha   90.00
_cell.angle_beta   90.00
_cell.angle_gamma   90.00
#
_symmetry.space_group_name_H-M   'P 1'
#
loop_
_entity.id
_entity.type
_entity.pdbx_description
1 polymer ?
#
loop_
_entity_poly.entity_id
_entity_poly.type
_entity_poly.pdbx_seq_one_letter_code
_entity_poly.pdbx_strand_id
1 'polypeptide(L)'
;SLYPLLTLHMPRMRTPFYRMNVSEEDAIKYGTEFFQSLGLDTPIAFETIHDPGRNSSHAALGYAPGHFTDIIAERDYGICIDTGHSKMATVPLSEFLKLPYEISSIHLNGNDGTGDQHLLPTKNNVGDYTAVVEAIRRCTGPVVFEVRKVDELTGKEYTKEQVRECVEFWRNI
;
A
#
# COMPACT_ATOMS: atom_id res chain seq x y z
N SER A 1 2.99 -18.28 -13.89
CA SER A 1 2.11 -18.23 -12.70
C SER A 1 2.85 -17.43 -11.65
N LEU A 2 2.50 -16.15 -11.44
CA LEU A 2 3.13 -15.21 -10.50
C LEU A 2 2.61 -15.43 -9.07
N TYR A 3 2.57 -16.68 -8.62
CA TYR A 3 2.21 -17.01 -7.26
C TYR A 3 3.12 -18.09 -6.68
N PRO A 4 3.54 -17.93 -5.42
CA PRO A 4 3.14 -16.84 -4.49
C PRO A 4 3.76 -15.46 -4.81
N LEU A 5 3.07 -14.36 -4.46
CA LEU A 5 3.60 -12.98 -4.39
C LEU A 5 3.49 -12.56 -2.93
N LEU A 6 4.54 -11.96 -2.36
CA LEU A 6 4.54 -11.45 -1.00
C LEU A 6 4.45 -9.92 -1.01
N THR A 7 3.34 -9.38 -0.53
CA THR A 7 3.24 -7.94 -0.23
C THR A 7 3.71 -7.71 1.20
N LEU A 8 4.68 -6.81 1.36
CA LEU A 8 5.28 -6.49 2.66
C LEU A 8 5.25 -4.99 2.90
N HIS A 9 4.89 -4.60 4.12
CA HIS A 9 5.22 -3.27 4.62
C HIS A 9 6.73 -3.13 4.77
N MET A 10 7.24 -1.94 4.45
CA MET A 10 8.59 -1.56 4.77
C MET A 10 8.80 -1.43 6.30
N PRO A 11 10.06 -1.37 6.78
CA PRO A 11 10.38 -1.41 8.20
C PRO A 11 9.72 -0.28 8.99
N ARG A 12 9.40 -0.59 10.25
CA ARG A 12 8.87 0.38 11.20
C ARG A 12 10.01 1.18 11.84
N MET A 13 9.91 2.50 11.78
CA MET A 13 10.73 3.43 12.55
C MET A 13 10.33 3.47 14.03
N ARG A 14 9.05 3.22 14.32
CA ARG A 14 8.52 3.21 15.69
C ARG A 14 7.69 1.97 15.93
N THR A 15 8.01 1.25 17.00
CA THR A 15 7.15 0.16 17.49
C THR A 15 6.76 0.41 18.95
N PRO A 16 5.45 0.52 19.26
CA PRO A 16 5.00 0.79 20.62
C PRO A 16 5.23 -0.44 21.52
N PHE A 17 5.25 -1.63 20.93
CA PHE A 17 5.51 -2.89 21.62
C PHE A 17 6.96 -3.05 22.10
N TYR A 18 7.95 -2.66 21.30
CA TYR A 18 9.37 -2.79 21.65
C TYR A 18 10.01 -1.49 22.16
N ARG A 19 9.26 -0.37 22.17
CA ARG A 19 9.75 0.98 22.56
C ARG A 19 11.02 1.40 21.81
N MET A 20 11.18 0.94 20.58
CA MET A 20 12.30 1.32 19.74
C MET A 20 11.87 2.49 18.84
N ASN A 21 12.68 3.55 18.86
CA ASN A 21 12.67 4.60 17.87
C ASN A 21 14.00 4.48 17.13
N VAL A 22 13.95 4.15 15.84
CA VAL A 22 15.12 4.14 14.96
C VAL A 22 14.99 5.30 13.97
N SER A 23 16.12 5.82 13.51
CA SER A 23 16.11 6.83 12.45
C SER A 23 15.59 6.23 11.12
N GLU A 24 15.16 7.08 10.18
CA GLU A 24 14.82 6.63 8.81
C GLU A 24 16.02 5.89 8.17
N GLU A 25 17.22 6.46 8.31
CA GLU A 25 18.47 5.89 7.79
C GLU A 25 18.74 4.48 8.36
N ASP A 26 18.61 4.32 9.68
CA ASP A 26 18.76 3.02 10.33
C ASP A 26 17.67 2.04 9.90
N ALA A 27 16.42 2.50 9.77
CA ALA A 27 15.31 1.67 9.31
C ALA A 27 15.52 1.18 7.87
N ILE A 28 16.00 2.04 6.97
CA ILE A 28 16.35 1.67 5.59
C ILE A 28 17.46 0.63 5.61
N LYS A 29 18.54 0.89 6.36
CA LYS A 29 19.69 -0.01 6.46
C LYS A 29 19.27 -1.40 6.97
N TYR A 30 18.65 -1.48 8.15
CA TYR A 30 18.24 -2.76 8.73
C TYR A 30 17.17 -3.48 7.90
N GLY A 31 16.26 -2.72 7.27
CA GLY A 31 15.27 -3.27 6.35
C GLY A 31 15.89 -3.93 5.14
N THR A 32 16.81 -3.22 4.48
CA THR A 32 17.52 -3.70 3.31
C THR A 32 18.28 -4.98 3.64
N GLU A 33 19.07 -4.97 4.72
CA GLU A 33 19.80 -6.15 5.21
C GLU A 33 18.83 -7.34 5.49
N PHE A 34 17.72 -7.08 6.18
CA PHE A 34 16.72 -8.10 6.48
C PHE A 34 16.09 -8.71 5.23
N PHE A 35 15.50 -7.90 4.34
CA PHE A 35 14.80 -8.41 3.16
C PHE A 35 15.75 -9.13 2.18
N GLN A 36 16.99 -8.66 2.05
CA GLN A 36 18.02 -9.36 1.29
C GLN A 36 18.36 -10.72 1.90
N SER A 37 18.46 -10.79 3.22
CA SER A 37 18.79 -12.03 3.95
C SER A 37 17.71 -13.12 3.86
N LEU A 38 16.46 -12.75 3.54
CA LEU A 38 15.36 -13.72 3.46
C LEU A 38 15.60 -14.80 2.38
N GLY A 39 16.42 -14.50 1.36
CA GLY A 39 16.81 -15.48 0.34
C GLY A 39 15.62 -16.18 -0.35
N LEU A 40 14.47 -15.49 -0.43
CA LEU A 40 13.26 -16.07 -0.99
C LEU A 40 13.33 -16.06 -2.51
N ASP A 41 12.93 -17.17 -3.11
CA ASP A 41 12.69 -17.31 -4.56
C ASP A 41 11.28 -16.82 -4.96
N THR A 42 10.65 -16.07 -4.08
CA THR A 42 9.28 -15.56 -4.22
C THR A 42 9.34 -14.08 -4.55
N PRO A 43 8.62 -13.59 -5.60
CA PRO A 43 8.47 -12.17 -5.85
C PRO A 43 7.96 -11.42 -4.61
N ILE A 44 8.51 -10.24 -4.37
CA ILE A 44 8.13 -9.36 -3.25
C ILE A 44 7.68 -8.03 -3.82
N ALA A 45 6.57 -7.51 -3.28
CA ALA A 45 6.10 -6.15 -3.52
C ALA A 45 6.14 -5.37 -2.20
N PHE A 46 6.78 -4.20 -2.19
CA PHE A 46 6.72 -3.31 -1.02
C PHE A 46 5.53 -2.38 -1.12
N GLU A 47 4.77 -2.28 -0.04
CA GLU A 47 3.54 -1.51 0.01
C GLU A 47 3.78 -0.03 0.33
N THR A 48 3.15 0.85 -0.45
CA THR A 48 3.08 2.28 -0.15
C THR A 48 2.25 2.50 1.09
N ILE A 49 2.71 3.31 2.03
CA ILE A 49 1.97 3.60 3.26
C ILE A 49 1.72 5.10 3.43
N HIS A 50 0.87 5.47 4.37
CA HIS A 50 0.65 6.87 4.72
C HIS A 50 1.74 7.43 5.65
N ASP A 51 1.87 8.76 5.71
CA ASP A 51 2.86 9.41 6.58
C ASP A 51 2.61 9.12 8.07
N PRO A 52 3.68 8.99 8.88
CA PRO A 52 3.59 8.75 10.31
C PRO A 52 3.03 9.93 11.12
N GLY A 53 3.01 11.14 10.55
CA GLY A 53 2.60 12.38 11.23
C GLY A 53 1.10 12.50 11.51
N ARG A 54 0.26 11.62 10.92
CA ARG A 54 -1.20 11.60 11.14
C ARG A 54 -1.57 10.42 12.04
N ASN A 55 -1.45 10.63 13.36
CA ASN A 55 -2.03 9.75 14.40
C ASN A 55 -1.69 8.25 14.34
N SER A 56 -0.49 7.84 13.94
CA SER A 56 -0.10 6.44 14.07
C SER A 56 0.94 6.23 15.17
N SER A 57 0.64 5.28 16.05
CA SER A 57 1.63 4.60 16.89
C SER A 57 2.57 3.70 16.05
N HIS A 58 2.42 3.69 14.72
CA HIS A 58 3.07 2.82 13.76
C HIS A 58 3.69 3.66 12.64
N ALA A 59 4.87 4.21 12.91
CA ALA A 59 5.63 4.91 11.89
C ALA A 59 6.43 3.88 11.10
N ALA A 60 6.15 3.72 9.81
CA ALA A 60 6.91 2.87 8.90
C ALA A 60 7.47 3.69 7.74
N LEU A 61 8.40 3.11 7.00
CA LEU A 61 8.86 3.60 5.71
C LEU A 61 7.85 3.25 4.61
N GLY A 62 8.02 3.79 3.40
CA GLY A 62 7.12 3.55 2.27
C GLY A 62 6.10 4.67 1.99
N TYR A 63 6.14 5.78 2.74
CA TYR A 63 5.33 6.99 2.46
C TYR A 63 6.01 8.02 1.55
N ALA A 64 7.25 7.77 1.14
CA ALA A 64 8.00 8.62 0.24
C ALA A 64 8.65 7.75 -0.86
N PRO A 65 8.69 8.22 -2.12
CA PRO A 65 9.29 7.49 -3.23
C PRO A 65 10.77 7.12 -2.99
N GLY A 66 11.53 7.95 -2.27
CA GLY A 66 12.93 7.69 -1.94
C GLY A 66 13.15 6.38 -1.19
N HIS A 67 12.24 5.99 -0.29
CA HIS A 67 12.34 4.74 0.47
C HIS A 67 12.34 3.50 -0.43
N PHE A 68 11.63 3.57 -1.56
CA PHE A 68 11.59 2.52 -2.55
C PHE A 68 12.92 2.43 -3.29
N THR A 69 13.49 3.56 -3.69
CA THR A 69 14.79 3.58 -4.35
C THR A 69 15.87 2.96 -3.49
N ASP A 70 15.90 3.27 -2.19
CA ASP A 70 16.96 2.81 -1.30
C ASP A 70 16.84 1.32 -0.95
N ILE A 71 15.62 0.78 -0.85
CA ILE A 71 15.38 -0.63 -0.46
C ILE A 71 15.29 -1.57 -1.68
N ILE A 72 14.74 -1.10 -2.82
CA ILE A 72 14.49 -1.95 -4.00
C ILE A 72 15.71 -2.08 -4.91
N ALA A 73 16.66 -1.14 -4.88
CA ALA A 73 17.75 -1.07 -5.87
C ALA A 73 18.61 -2.35 -6.05
N GLU A 74 18.59 -3.29 -5.10
CA GLU A 74 19.45 -4.47 -5.13
C GLU A 74 18.76 -5.78 -5.57
N ARG A 75 17.44 -5.80 -5.81
CA ARG A 75 16.68 -6.97 -6.29
C ARG A 75 15.49 -6.58 -7.18
N ASP A 76 14.98 -7.54 -7.96
CA ASP A 76 13.76 -7.40 -8.76
C ASP A 76 12.49 -7.37 -7.87
N TYR A 77 12.43 -6.43 -6.93
CA TYR A 77 11.25 -6.18 -6.10
C TYR A 77 10.31 -5.18 -6.78
N GLY A 78 9.02 -5.40 -6.59
CA GLY A 78 7.97 -4.52 -7.08
C GLY A 78 7.41 -3.59 -6.01
N ILE A 79 6.42 -2.82 -6.43
CA ILE A 79 5.63 -1.94 -5.57
C ILE A 79 4.20 -2.49 -5.48
N CYS A 80 3.66 -2.53 -4.26
CA CYS A 80 2.23 -2.62 -4.03
C CYS A 80 1.69 -1.21 -3.80
N ILE A 81 0.76 -0.77 -4.64
CA ILE A 81 0.05 0.49 -4.42
C ILE A 81 -1.15 0.22 -3.50
N ASP A 82 -1.17 0.83 -2.32
CA ASP A 82 -2.35 0.88 -1.46
C ASP A 82 -3.09 2.21 -1.63
N THR A 83 -4.35 2.14 -2.05
CA THR A 83 -5.16 3.32 -2.38
C THR A 83 -5.72 4.05 -1.17
N GLY A 84 -5.86 3.37 -0.03
CA GLY A 84 -6.27 3.96 1.24
C GLY A 84 -5.15 4.78 1.84
N HIS A 85 -3.96 4.20 1.94
CA HIS A 85 -2.74 4.85 2.37
C HIS A 85 -2.43 6.09 1.52
N SER A 86 -2.56 5.96 0.19
CA SER A 86 -2.37 7.09 -0.73
C SER A 86 -3.30 8.27 -0.46
N LYS A 87 -4.53 8.04 0.02
CA LYS A 87 -5.48 9.12 0.37
C LYS A 87 -5.10 9.86 1.64
N MET A 88 -4.40 9.19 2.55
CA MET A 88 -3.96 9.75 3.83
C MET A 88 -2.57 10.39 3.72
N ALA A 89 -1.81 10.03 2.69
CA ALA A 89 -0.46 10.52 2.44
C ALA A 89 -0.43 11.99 2.03
N THR A 90 0.69 12.65 2.36
CA THR A 90 1.05 13.99 1.94
C THR A 90 1.68 14.00 0.55
N VAL A 91 2.39 12.91 0.20
CA VAL A 91 2.93 12.69 -1.14
C VAL A 91 1.84 12.07 -2.01
N PRO A 92 1.49 12.65 -3.17
CA PRO A 92 0.44 12.12 -4.02
C PRO A 92 0.90 10.82 -4.72
N LEU A 93 -0.06 9.92 -4.96
CA LEU A 93 0.18 8.62 -5.61
C LEU A 93 0.93 8.76 -6.95
N SER A 94 0.66 9.82 -7.70
CA SER A 94 1.31 10.10 -8.98
C SER A 94 2.84 10.24 -8.89
N GLU A 95 3.42 10.58 -7.73
CA GLU A 95 4.88 10.57 -7.55
C GLU A 95 5.44 9.15 -7.46
N PHE A 96 4.74 8.22 -6.80
CA PHE A 96 5.14 6.80 -6.76
C PHE A 96 5.07 6.15 -8.14
N LEU A 97 4.08 6.55 -8.95
CA LEU A 97 3.96 6.06 -10.33
C LEU A 97 5.12 6.48 -11.24
N LYS A 98 5.93 7.48 -10.86
CA LYS A 98 7.13 7.87 -11.62
C LYS A 98 8.34 6.99 -11.34
N LEU A 99 8.28 6.14 -10.31
CA LEU A 99 9.35 5.22 -10.00
C LEU A 99 9.54 4.21 -11.15
N PRO A 100 10.78 3.79 -11.44
CA PRO A 100 11.08 2.87 -12.53
C PRO A 100 10.77 1.39 -12.17
N TYR A 101 10.10 1.16 -11.04
CA TYR A 101 9.81 -0.17 -10.52
C TYR A 101 8.45 -0.67 -11.00
N GLU A 102 8.32 -1.99 -11.10
CA GLU A 102 7.08 -2.66 -11.48
C GLU A 102 6.01 -2.48 -10.39
N ILE A 103 4.77 -2.21 -10.80
CA ILE A 103 3.61 -2.27 -9.88
C ILE A 103 3.14 -3.71 -9.88
N SER A 104 3.61 -4.49 -8.90
CA SER A 104 3.37 -5.93 -8.84
C SER A 104 2.06 -6.29 -8.15
N SER A 105 1.44 -5.37 -7.42
CA SER A 105 0.11 -5.56 -6.84
C SER A 105 -0.56 -4.23 -6.50
N ILE A 106 -1.87 -4.31 -6.25
CA ILE A 106 -2.65 -3.19 -5.70
C ILE A 106 -3.48 -3.69 -4.54
N HIS A 107 -3.47 -2.95 -3.45
CA HIS A 107 -4.47 -3.02 -2.39
C HIS A 107 -5.48 -1.90 -2.63
N LEU A 108 -6.67 -2.29 -3.09
CA LEU A 108 -7.73 -1.38 -3.50
C LEU A 108 -8.76 -1.27 -2.39
N ASN A 109 -8.76 -0.12 -1.73
CA ASN A 109 -9.65 0.22 -0.63
C ASN A 109 -9.90 1.74 -0.57
N GLY A 110 -10.97 2.16 0.12
CA GLY A 110 -11.31 3.57 0.29
C GLY A 110 -11.29 4.03 1.74
N ASN A 111 -11.19 5.34 1.94
CA ASN A 111 -11.41 5.96 3.25
C ASN A 111 -11.87 7.43 3.10
N ASP A 112 -12.13 8.10 4.22
CA ASP A 112 -12.47 9.52 4.28
C ASP A 112 -11.25 10.46 4.40
N GLY A 113 -10.04 9.91 4.44
CA GLY A 113 -8.77 10.63 4.62
C GLY A 113 -8.36 10.87 6.07
N THR A 114 -9.16 10.44 7.05
CA THR A 114 -8.88 10.61 8.48
C THR A 114 -8.29 9.36 9.13
N GLY A 115 -8.45 8.20 8.49
CA GLY A 115 -7.94 6.93 8.99
C GLY A 115 -8.00 5.82 7.95
N ASP A 116 -7.33 4.72 8.27
CA ASP A 116 -7.20 3.56 7.40
C ASP A 116 -8.39 2.60 7.55
N GLN A 117 -9.53 3.06 7.03
CA GLN A 117 -10.85 2.47 7.28
C GLN A 117 -11.15 1.22 6.45
N HIS A 118 -10.40 1.01 5.35
CA HIS A 118 -10.63 -0.10 4.40
C HIS A 118 -12.10 -0.21 3.93
N LEU A 119 -12.71 0.92 3.56
CA LEU A 119 -14.07 0.96 3.01
C LEU A 119 -14.10 0.38 1.59
N LEU A 120 -15.30 0.02 1.10
CA LEU A 120 -15.47 -0.30 -0.31
C LEU A 120 -14.97 0.86 -1.20
N PRO A 121 -14.07 0.60 -2.15
CA PRO A 121 -13.47 1.63 -2.98
C PRO A 121 -14.47 2.18 -4.00
N THR A 122 -14.50 3.50 -4.12
CA THR A 122 -15.32 4.28 -5.05
C THR A 122 -14.46 5.41 -5.61
N LYS A 123 -14.86 5.99 -6.74
CA LYS A 123 -14.18 7.15 -7.32
C LYS A 123 -13.99 8.35 -6.37
N ASN A 124 -14.81 8.45 -5.33
CA ASN A 124 -14.81 9.58 -4.40
C ASN A 124 -14.03 9.29 -3.10
N ASN A 125 -13.76 8.02 -2.79
CA ASN A 125 -13.09 7.64 -1.54
C ASN A 125 -11.71 7.01 -1.73
N VAL A 126 -11.26 6.81 -2.98
CA VAL A 126 -9.83 6.65 -3.30
C VAL A 126 -9.20 8.03 -3.48
N GLY A 127 -7.99 8.26 -2.98
CA GLY A 127 -7.42 9.63 -2.84
C GLY A 127 -7.23 10.39 -4.16
N ASP A 128 -6.68 9.71 -5.16
CA ASP A 128 -6.48 10.22 -6.52
C ASP A 128 -7.01 9.18 -7.51
N TYR A 129 -8.27 9.33 -7.92
CA TYR A 129 -8.92 8.36 -8.81
C TYR A 129 -8.15 8.16 -10.11
N THR A 130 -7.64 9.23 -10.72
CA THR A 130 -6.91 9.13 -12.00
C THR A 130 -5.62 8.35 -11.84
N ALA A 131 -4.84 8.64 -10.79
CA ALA A 131 -3.61 7.89 -10.50
C ALA A 131 -3.91 6.44 -10.12
N VAL A 132 -5.02 6.17 -9.42
CA VAL A 132 -5.44 4.78 -9.11
C VAL A 132 -5.78 4.01 -10.37
N VAL A 133 -6.53 4.60 -11.30
CA VAL A 133 -6.82 3.98 -12.60
C VAL A 133 -5.53 3.69 -13.37
N GLU A 134 -4.59 4.63 -13.39
CA GLU A 134 -3.29 4.44 -14.03
C GLU A 134 -2.48 3.32 -13.36
N ALA A 135 -2.48 3.26 -12.02
CA ALA A 135 -1.85 2.18 -11.27
C ALA A 135 -2.44 0.83 -11.65
N ILE A 136 -3.78 0.71 -11.69
CA ILE A 136 -4.50 -0.52 -12.07
C ILE A 136 -4.11 -0.98 -13.47
N ARG A 137 -4.02 -0.06 -14.44
CA ARG A 137 -3.63 -0.39 -15.82
C ARG A 137 -2.18 -0.81 -15.96
N ARG A 138 -1.30 -0.29 -15.11
CA ARG A 138 0.14 -0.63 -15.08
C ARG A 138 0.45 -1.84 -14.22
N CYS A 139 -0.49 -2.27 -13.36
CA CYS A 139 -0.29 -3.40 -12.48
C CYS A 139 -0.14 -4.69 -13.27
N THR A 140 0.90 -5.45 -12.97
CA THR A 140 1.18 -6.73 -13.64
C THR A 140 0.72 -7.95 -12.83
N GLY A 141 0.40 -7.74 -11.55
CA GLY A 141 -0.11 -8.77 -10.65
C GLY A 141 -1.53 -8.49 -10.18
N PRO A 142 -1.91 -8.96 -8.98
CA PRO A 142 -3.29 -8.86 -8.52
C PRO A 142 -3.69 -7.45 -8.12
N VAL A 143 -4.95 -7.13 -8.42
CA VAL A 143 -5.71 -6.07 -7.72
C VAL A 143 -6.54 -6.74 -6.63
N VAL A 144 -6.15 -6.53 -5.37
CA VAL A 144 -6.77 -7.11 -4.18
C VAL A 144 -7.71 -6.09 -3.58
N PHE A 145 -8.99 -6.45 -3.41
CA PHE A 145 -9.93 -5.66 -2.63
C PHE A 145 -9.64 -5.88 -1.14
N GLU A 146 -8.85 -4.99 -0.54
CA GLU A 146 -8.50 -5.05 0.87
C GLU A 146 -9.51 -4.26 1.70
N VAL A 147 -10.69 -4.85 1.90
CA VAL A 147 -11.83 -4.19 2.53
C VAL A 147 -12.25 -4.87 3.81
N ARG A 148 -12.73 -4.09 4.78
CA ARG A 148 -13.40 -4.63 5.98
C ARG A 148 -14.81 -5.06 5.63
N LYS A 149 -15.31 -6.05 6.38
CA LYS A 149 -16.70 -6.54 6.24
C LYS A 149 -17.72 -5.47 6.64
N VAL A 150 -17.37 -4.64 7.62
CA VAL A 150 -18.20 -3.59 8.20
C VAL A 150 -17.67 -2.25 7.69
N ASP A 151 -18.57 -1.43 7.17
CA ASP A 151 -18.32 -0.03 6.87
C ASP A 151 -18.07 0.73 8.19
N GLU A 152 -16.83 1.17 8.42
CA GLU A 152 -16.45 1.79 9.70
C GLU A 152 -17.16 3.13 9.97
N LEU A 153 -17.63 3.81 8.91
CA LEU A 153 -18.33 5.10 9.05
C LEU A 153 -19.77 4.90 9.53
N THR A 154 -20.41 3.82 9.13
CA THR A 154 -21.83 3.57 9.40
C THR A 154 -22.10 2.43 10.39
N GLY A 155 -21.09 1.59 10.66
CA GLY A 155 -21.22 0.39 11.48
C GLY A 155 -22.03 -0.73 10.83
N LYS A 156 -22.32 -0.64 9.52
CA LYS A 156 -23.14 -1.62 8.80
C LYS A 156 -22.27 -2.58 8.00
N GLU A 157 -22.65 -3.85 7.96
CA GLU A 157 -22.02 -4.81 7.06
C GLU A 157 -22.38 -4.50 5.60
N TYR A 158 -21.41 -4.65 4.71
CA TYR A 158 -21.66 -4.59 3.28
C TYR A 158 -22.50 -5.79 2.84
N THR A 159 -23.52 -5.55 2.02
CA THR A 159 -24.27 -6.60 1.37
C THR A 159 -23.46 -7.23 0.24
N LYS A 160 -23.80 -8.46 -0.15
CA LYS A 160 -23.17 -9.12 -1.30
C LYS A 160 -23.36 -8.31 -2.58
N GLU A 161 -24.51 -7.67 -2.72
CA GLU A 161 -24.86 -6.80 -3.85
C GLU A 161 -23.91 -5.61 -3.94
N GLN A 162 -23.66 -4.92 -2.81
CA GLN A 162 -22.74 -3.77 -2.77
C GLN A 162 -21.31 -4.16 -3.15
N VAL A 163 -20.82 -5.28 -2.61
CA VAL A 163 -19.48 -5.79 -2.94
C VAL A 163 -19.40 -6.14 -4.43
N ARG A 164 -20.41 -6.84 -4.97
CA ARG A 164 -20.47 -7.22 -6.37
C ARG A 164 -20.50 -6.01 -7.30
N GLU A 165 -21.33 -5.01 -7.02
CA GLU A 165 -21.40 -3.78 -7.81
C GLU A 165 -20.08 -3.01 -7.79
N CYS A 166 -19.42 -2.95 -6.64
CA CYS A 166 -18.10 -2.35 -6.49
C CYS A 166 -17.04 -3.07 -7.35
N VAL A 167 -16.98 -4.40 -7.26
CA VAL A 167 -16.04 -5.21 -8.06
C VAL A 167 -16.31 -5.04 -9.55
N GLU A 168 -17.57 -5.08 -10.00
CA GLU A 168 -17.92 -4.88 -11.40
C GLU A 168 -17.59 -3.47 -11.88
N PHE A 169 -17.75 -2.43 -11.06
CA PHE A 169 -17.32 -1.08 -11.42
C PHE A 169 -15.82 -1.04 -11.74
N TRP A 170 -14.96 -1.54 -10.84
CA TRP A 170 -13.51 -1.50 -11.01
C TRP A 170 -12.98 -2.43 -12.09
N ARG A 171 -13.68 -3.55 -12.35
CA ARG A 171 -13.34 -4.47 -13.44
C ARG A 171 -13.48 -3.85 -14.82
N ASN A 172 -14.31 -2.82 -14.97
CA ASN A 172 -14.63 -2.19 -16.25
C ASN A 172 -13.83 -0.90 -16.54
N ILE A 173 -12.75 -0.65 -15.81
CA ILE A 173 -11.87 0.52 -15.94
C ILE A 173 -10.60 0.17 -16.72
#